data_AF-A0A829PZ80-F1
#
_entry.id   AF-A0A829PZ80-F1
#
_cell.length_a   1.000
_cell.length_b   1.000
_cell.length_c   1.000
_cell.angle_alpha   90.00
_cell.angle_beta   90.00
_cell.angle_gamma   90.00
#
_symmetry.space_group_name_H-M   'P 1'
#
loop_
_entity.id
_entity.type
_entity.pdbx_description
1 polymer ?
#
loop_
_entity_poly.entity_id
_entity_poly.type
_entity_poly.pdbx_seq_one_letter_code
_entity_poly.pdbx_strand_id
1 'polypeptide(L)' 'MKRNTTGDQSIRAAVPAGWTVADKTGGGFKGETNDIAVIWPPDRAPIVMAVLTVPEDPTSTKGKPTIAAAARIALRAFGA' A
#
# COMPACT_ATOMS: atom_id res chain seq x y z
N MET A 1 3.99 -9.59 8.23
CA MET A 1 4.21 -8.61 7.15
C MET A 1 4.63 -9.25 5.82
N LYS A 2 5.82 -9.87 5.65
CA LYS A 2 6.19 -10.48 4.35
C LYS A 2 5.19 -11.54 3.84
N ARG A 3 4.65 -12.34 4.76
CA ARG A 3 3.57 -13.32 4.55
C ARG A 3 2.18 -12.80 4.93
N ASN A 4 1.97 -11.48 4.94
CA ASN A 4 0.63 -10.94 5.16
C ASN A 4 -0.29 -11.36 4.00
N THR A 5 -1.52 -11.75 4.30
CA THR A 5 -2.51 -12.20 3.30
C THR A 5 -3.60 -11.17 3.03
N THR A 6 -3.61 -10.05 3.76
CA THR A 6 -4.67 -9.04 3.68
C THR A 6 -4.32 -7.84 2.78
N GLY A 7 -3.08 -7.74 2.31
CA GLY A 7 -2.51 -6.56 1.65
C GLY A 7 -2.49 -6.57 0.13
N ASP A 8 -2.95 -7.64 -0.52
CA ASP A 8 -2.78 -7.84 -1.97
C ASP A 8 -3.43 -6.75 -2.82
N GLN A 9 -4.46 -6.09 -2.30
CA GLN A 9 -5.19 -4.99 -2.96
C GLN A 9 -4.71 -3.59 -2.54
N SER A 10 -3.70 -3.49 -1.67
CA SER A 10 -3.20 -2.24 -1.08
C SER A 10 -1.84 -1.87 -1.68
N ILE A 11 -0.79 -1.63 -0.88
CA ILE A 11 0.53 -1.25 -1.40
C ILE A 11 1.09 -2.32 -2.34
N ARG A 12 0.85 -3.61 -2.06
CA ARG A 12 1.30 -4.73 -2.92
C ARG A 12 0.80 -4.62 -4.36
N ALA A 13 -0.40 -4.09 -4.59
CA ALA A 13 -0.97 -3.92 -5.93
C ALA A 13 -0.25 -2.87 -6.79
N ALA A 14 0.59 -2.03 -6.17
CA ALA A 14 1.38 -1.02 -6.85
C ALA A 14 2.82 -1.45 -7.14
N VAL A 15 3.29 -2.51 -6.48
CA VAL A 15 4.68 -2.96 -6.53
C VAL A 15 4.88 -3.93 -7.70
N PRO A 16 5.93 -3.79 -8.52
CA PRO A 16 6.24 -4.76 -9.57
C PRO A 16 6.38 -6.19 -9.05
N ALA A 17 5.96 -7.17 -9.86
CA ALA A 17 6.07 -8.58 -9.51
C ALA A 17 7.53 -8.99 -9.23
N GLY A 18 7.72 -9.90 -8.28
CA GLY A 18 9.04 -10.40 -7.87
C GLY A 18 9.70 -9.60 -6.75
N TRP A 19 9.25 -8.37 -6.48
CA TRP A 19 9.78 -7.57 -5.37
C TRP A 19 9.25 -8.11 -4.03
N THR A 20 10.10 -8.09 -3.01
CA THR A 20 9.64 -8.46 -1.66
C THR A 20 8.92 -7.28 -1.03
N VAL A 21 7.77 -7.54 -0.43
CA VAL A 21 6.99 -6.55 0.34
C VAL A 21 6.67 -7.12 1.71
N ALA A 22 6.90 -6.33 2.76
CA ALA A 22 6.45 -6.60 4.11
C ALA A 22 5.47 -5.51 4.51
N ASP A 23 4.18 -5.84 4.59
CA ASP A 23 3.12 -4.88 4.87
C ASP A 23 2.23 -5.26 6.06
N LYS A 24 1.46 -4.29 6.55
CA LYS A 24 0.34 -4.52 7.44
C LYS A 24 -0.79 -3.56 7.09
N THR A 25 -1.95 -4.13 6.74
CA THR A 25 -3.17 -3.37 6.51
C THR A 25 -3.95 -3.08 7.79
N GLY A 26 -4.84 -2.09 7.72
CA GLY A 26 -5.92 -1.87 8.67
C GLY A 26 -7.11 -1.21 7.99
N GLY A 27 -8.24 -1.23 8.70
CA GLY A 27 -9.48 -0.61 8.25
C GLY A 27 -10.35 -0.24 9.44
N GLY A 28 -11.12 0.83 9.29
CA GLY A 28 -12.12 1.28 10.25
C GLY A 28 -13.54 0.84 9.85
N PHE A 29 -14.53 1.35 10.59
CA PHE A 29 -15.94 1.01 10.39
C PHE A 29 -16.65 1.90 9.36
N LYS A 30 -16.02 2.99 8.91
CA LYS A 30 -16.61 4.03 8.07
C LYS A 30 -15.76 4.30 6.82
N GLY A 31 -15.25 3.22 6.22
CA GLY A 31 -14.46 3.28 5.00
C GLY A 31 -12.99 3.69 5.20
N GLU A 32 -12.54 3.98 6.43
CA GLU A 32 -11.13 4.23 6.71
C GLU A 32 -10.31 3.01 6.30
N THR A 33 -9.23 3.23 5.54
CA THR A 33 -8.35 2.15 5.08
C THR A 33 -6.90 2.64 5.15
N ASN A 34 -6.00 1.79 5.65
CA ASN A 34 -4.57 2.07 5.67
C ASN A 34 -3.72 0.85 5.35
N ASP A 35 -2.47 1.12 4.95
CA ASP A 35 -1.43 0.12 4.76
C ASP A 35 -0.06 0.76 5.02
N ILE A 36 0.82 0.02 5.70
CA ILE A 36 2.21 0.40 5.92
C ILE A 36 3.11 -0.72 5.41
N ALA A 37 4.19 -0.38 4.71
CA ALA A 37 5.04 -1.39 4.10
C ALA A 37 6.53 -1.02 4.08
N VAL A 38 7.36 -2.05 4.13
CA VAL A 38 8.75 -2.04 3.65
C VAL A 38 8.79 -2.77 2.31
N ILE A 39 9.36 -2.15 1.30
CA ILE A 39 9.44 -2.61 -0.09
C ILE A 39 10.92 -2.79 -0.42
N TRP A 40 11.30 -3.93 -1.01
CA TRP A 40 12.67 -4.20 -1.46
C TRP A 40 12.71 -4.30 -2.99
N PRO A 41 13.05 -3.21 -3.69
CA PRO A 41 13.39 -3.26 -5.10
C PRO A 41 14.72 -3.99 -5.32
N PRO A 42 14.98 -4.54 -6.52
CA PRO A 42 16.27 -5.15 -6.85
C PRO A 42 17.38 -4.10 -6.84
N ASP A 43 18.56 -4.51 -6.36
CA ASP A 43 19.82 -3.75 -6.44
C ASP A 43 19.83 -2.33 -5.85
N ARG A 44 18.93 -2.05 -4.89
CA ARG A 44 18.88 -0.75 -4.18
C ARG A 44 18.36 -0.87 -2.77
N ALA A 45 18.48 0.22 -2.01
CA ALA A 45 18.01 0.29 -0.64
C ALA A 45 16.47 0.10 -0.52
N PRO A 46 15.97 -0.47 0.58
CA PRO A 46 14.55 -0.63 0.82
C PRO A 46 13.82 0.72 0.94
N ILE A 47 12.56 0.74 0.54
CA ILE A 47 11.66 1.89 0.67
C ILE A 47 10.66 1.61 1.80
N VAL A 48 10.47 2.55 2.72
CA VAL A 48 9.43 2.50 3.75
C VAL A 48 8.32 3.48 3.39
N MET A 49 7.08 3.03 3.42
CA MET A 49 5.91 3.83 3.03
C MET A 49 4.74 3.56 3.97
N ALA A 50 3.95 4.60 4.25
CA ALA A 50 2.68 4.52 4.93
C ALA A 50 1.63 5.31 4.14
N VAL A 51 0.46 4.70 3.90
CA VAL A 51 -0.67 5.35 3.25
C VAL A 51 -1.90 5.19 4.14
N LEU A 52 -2.52 6.31 4.50
CA LEU A 52 -3.71 6.36 5.35
C LEU A 52 -4.81 7.14 4.63
N THR A 53 -6.03 6.63 4.65
CA THR A 53 -7.18 7.26 4.00
C THR A 53 -8.39 7.26 4.92
N VAL A 54 -9.13 8.37 4.90
CA VAL A 54 -10.42 8.55 5.57
C VAL A 54 -11.36 9.19 4.54
N PRO A 55 -12.38 8.49 4.04
CA PRO A 55 -13.34 9.07 3.11
C PRO A 55 -14.36 9.95 3.81
N GLU A 56 -14.96 10.91 3.09
CA GLU A 56 -16.12 11.66 3.59
C GLU A 56 -17.38 10.79 3.66
N ASP A 57 -17.64 10.00 2.60
CA ASP A 57 -18.72 9.02 2.57
C ASP A 57 -18.31 7.76 3.39
N PRO A 58 -18.99 7.47 4.52
CA PRO A 58 -18.65 6.35 5.39
C PRO A 58 -18.89 4.97 4.74
N THR A 59 -19.60 4.92 3.61
CA THR A 59 -19.86 3.70 2.84
C THR A 59 -18.87 3.48 1.70
N SER A 60 -17.93 4.41 1.49
CA SER A 60 -16.95 4.33 0.41
C SER A 60 -16.08 3.09 0.51
N THR A 61 -15.99 2.35 -0.60
CA THR A 61 -15.12 1.17 -0.77
C THR A 61 -13.82 1.50 -1.51
N LYS A 62 -13.55 2.79 -1.76
CA LYS A 62 -12.42 3.24 -2.59
C LYS A 62 -11.05 3.20 -1.91
N GLY A 63 -10.99 2.95 -0.59
CA GLY A 63 -9.77 3.05 0.21
C GLY A 63 -8.59 2.25 -0.35
N LYS A 64 -8.78 0.95 -0.61
CA LYS A 64 -7.75 0.06 -1.19
C LYS A 64 -7.24 0.53 -2.58
N PRO A 65 -8.12 0.78 -3.58
CA PRO A 65 -7.70 1.39 -4.83
C PRO A 65 -6.94 2.72 -4.68
N THR A 66 -7.37 3.59 -3.76
CA THR A 66 -6.69 4.85 -3.47
C THR A 66 -5.29 4.61 -2.90
N ILE A 67 -5.13 3.65 -1.99
CA ILE A 67 -3.83 3.26 -1.45
C ILE A 67 -2.90 2.76 -2.57
N ALA A 68 -3.36 1.87 -3.43
CA ALA A 68 -2.57 1.35 -4.54
C ALA A 68 -2.15 2.47 -5.52
N ALA A 69 -3.07 3.39 -5.82
CA ALA A 69 -2.77 4.54 -6.68
C ALA A 69 -1.71 5.46 -6.06
N ALA A 70 -1.84 5.80 -4.78
CA ALA A 70 -0.88 6.62 -4.06
C ALA A 70 0.50 5.95 -3.98
N ALA A 71 0.55 4.64 -3.67
CA ALA A 71 1.79 3.88 -3.64
C ALA A 71 2.50 3.88 -5.00
N ARG A 72 1.77 3.72 -6.11
CA ARG A 72 2.32 3.80 -7.47
C ARG A 72 2.89 5.18 -7.79
N ILE A 73 2.25 6.25 -7.33
CA ILE A 73 2.76 7.61 -7.51
C ILE A 73 4.07 7.78 -6.74
N ALA A 74 4.12 7.35 -5.47
CA ALA A 74 5.31 7.47 -4.64
C ALA A 74 6.49 6.60 -5.13
N LEU A 75 6.24 5.37 -5.60
CA LEU A 75 7.29 4.53 -6.20
C LEU A 75 7.93 5.20 -7.42
N ARG A 76 7.10 5.73 -8.34
CA ARG A 76 7.59 6.46 -9.51
C ARG A 76 8.42 7.68 -9.15
N ALA A 77 8.07 8.39 -8.07
CA ALA A 77 8.85 9.53 -7.59
C ALA A 77 10.26 9.14 -7.09
N PHE A 78 10.44 7.90 -6.63
CA PHE A 78 11.74 7.34 -6.27
C PHE A 78 12.47 6.65 -7.43
N GLY A 79 11.96 6.77 -8.66
CA GLY A 79 12.48 6.02 -9.82
C GLY A 79 12.42 4.50 -9.59
N ALA A 80 11.40 4.04 -8.86
CA ALA A 80 11.13 2.65 -8.53
C ALA A 80 9.92 2.14 -9.34
#